data_AF-A0A497PD87-F1
#
_entry.id   AF-A0A497PD87-F1
#
_cell.length_a   1.000
_cell.length_b   1.000
_cell.length_c   1.000
_cell.angle_alpha   90.00
_cell.angle_beta   90.00
_cell.angle_gamma   90.00
#
_symmetry.space_group_name_H-M   'P 1'
#
loop_
_entity.id
_entity.type
_entity.pdbx_description
1 polymer ?
#
loop_
_entity_poly.entity_id
_entity_poly.type
_entity_poly.pdbx_seq_one_letter_code
_entity_poly.pdbx_strand_id
1 'polypeptide(L)'
;MPYLVADERVDIESIIPDLSAAILTPGTTLPGNLNFAVSSLVNEIVEDRGESYALYNTILGALECSKLEIYRRMVAPYEDEKQKQNGDVFKSALPPSQTTLKDFN
;
A
#
# COMPACT_ATOMS: atom_id res chain seq x y z
N MET A 1 3.68 2.97 8.19
CA MET A 1 4.27 1.62 8.39
C MET A 1 4.51 1.39 9.88
N PRO A 2 4.26 0.19 10.43
CA PRO A 2 4.27 -0.03 11.88
C PRO A 2 5.64 0.15 12.55
N TYR A 3 6.72 0.11 11.78
CA TYR A 3 8.10 0.24 12.26
C TYR A 3 8.62 1.69 12.28
N LEU A 4 7.90 2.65 11.70
CA LEU A 4 8.30 4.05 11.68
C LEU A 4 7.85 4.72 12.99
N VAL A 5 8.77 5.29 13.77
CA VAL A 5 8.40 5.89 15.07
C VAL A 5 7.63 7.20 14.87
N ALA A 6 6.93 7.66 15.91
CA ALA A 6 6.03 8.82 15.79
C ALA A 6 6.74 10.10 15.32
N ASP A 7 7.93 10.37 15.87
CA ASP A 7 8.70 11.56 15.53
C ASP A 7 9.20 11.54 14.07
N GLU A 8 9.43 10.37 13.49
CA GLU A 8 9.88 10.22 12.10
C GLU A 8 8.76 10.46 11.07
N ARG A 9 7.51 10.46 11.51
CA ARG A 9 6.35 10.60 10.62
C ARG A 9 5.51 11.85 10.87
N VAL A 10 5.83 12.66 11.88
CA VAL A 10 5.04 13.84 12.26
C VAL A 10 4.85 14.82 11.11
N ASP A 11 5.93 15.14 10.39
CA ASP A 11 5.88 16.08 9.27
C ASP A 11 5.05 15.51 8.11
N ILE A 12 5.24 14.21 7.81
CA ILE A 12 4.46 13.52 6.77
C ILE A 12 2.98 13.46 7.17
N GLU A 13 2.66 13.06 8.39
CA GLU A 13 1.28 12.97 8.89
C GLU A 13 0.56 14.33 8.83
N SER A 14 1.29 15.43 9.03
CA SER A 14 0.71 16.77 8.97
C SER A 14 0.20 17.16 7.57
N ILE A 15 0.83 16.67 6.49
CA ILE A 15 0.48 17.02 5.10
C ILE A 15 -0.52 16.06 4.46
N ILE A 16 -0.67 14.85 4.99
CA ILE A 16 -1.55 13.82 4.40
C ILE A 16 -3.02 14.28 4.27
N PRO A 17 -3.63 14.97 5.25
CA PRO A 17 -5.02 15.43 5.11
C PRO A 17 -5.22 16.36 3.91
N ASP A 18 -4.30 17.29 3.68
CA ASP A 18 -4.39 18.26 2.58
C ASP A 18 -4.17 17.58 1.23
N LEU A 19 -3.19 16.67 1.15
CA LEU A 19 -2.96 15.87 -0.06
C LEU A 19 -4.18 14.99 -0.38
N SER A 20 -4.78 14.37 0.64
CA SER A 20 -5.98 13.54 0.48
C SER A 20 -7.17 14.36 -0.03
N ALA A 21 -7.38 15.56 0.51
CA ALA A 21 -8.42 16.47 0.04
C ALA A 21 -8.22 16.84 -1.44
N ALA A 22 -6.98 17.13 -1.85
CA ALA A 22 -6.66 17.41 -3.26
C ALA A 22 -6.93 16.20 -4.17
N ILE A 23 -6.53 14.99 -3.76
CA ILE A 23 -6.78 13.75 -4.51
C ILE A 23 -8.28 13.48 -4.68
N LEU A 24 -9.09 13.82 -3.67
CA LEU A 24 -10.53 13.58 -3.64
C LEU A 24 -11.37 14.74 -4.20
N THR A 25 -10.76 15.68 -4.92
CA THR A 25 -11.45 16.85 -5.50
C THR A 25 -12.64 16.42 -6.38
N PRO A 26 -13.86 16.93 -6.14
CA PRO A 26 -15.03 16.59 -6.95
C PRO A 26 -14.84 16.90 -8.45
N GLY A 27 -15.40 16.04 -9.31
CA GLY A 27 -15.30 16.20 -10.77
C GLY A 27 -14.04 15.59 -11.39
N THR A 28 -13.23 14.88 -10.61
CA THR A 28 -12.03 14.16 -11.06
C THR A 28 -12.17 12.64 -10.87
N THR A 29 -11.16 11.87 -11.29
CA THR A 29 -11.14 10.41 -11.05
C THR A 29 -10.10 10.06 -10.00
N LEU A 30 -10.50 9.26 -9.00
CA LEU A 30 -9.61 8.79 -7.95
C LEU A 30 -8.36 8.07 -8.51
N PRO A 31 -8.46 7.13 -9.47
CA PRO A 31 -7.28 6.46 -10.02
C PRO A 31 -6.29 7.43 -10.68
N GLY A 32 -6.80 8.39 -11.46
CA GLY A 32 -5.96 9.38 -12.15
C GLY A 32 -5.24 10.29 -11.16
N ASN A 33 -5.96 10.86 -10.20
CA ASN A 33 -5.39 11.77 -9.21
C ASN A 33 -4.40 11.07 -8.28
N LEU A 34 -4.71 9.85 -7.84
CA LEU A 34 -3.79 9.08 -7.00
C LEU A 34 -2.50 8.75 -7.75
N ASN A 35 -2.62 8.33 -9.02
CA ASN A 35 -1.44 8.06 -9.86
C ASN A 35 -0.59 9.31 -10.06
N PHE A 36 -1.23 10.45 -10.35
CA PHE A 36 -0.55 11.74 -10.45
C PHE A 36 0.17 12.09 -9.14
N ALA A 37 -0.52 12.05 -8.00
CA ALA A 37 0.05 12.39 -6.70
C ALA A 37 1.27 11.53 -6.33
N VAL A 38 1.20 10.22 -6.55
CA VAL A 38 2.33 9.31 -6.31
C VAL A 38 3.48 9.61 -7.28
N SER A 39 3.19 9.82 -8.57
CA SER A 39 4.22 10.12 -9.57
C SER A 39 4.91 11.46 -9.29
N SER A 40 4.17 12.49 -8.89
CA SER A 40 4.71 13.78 -8.49
C SER A 40 5.58 13.68 -7.24
N LEU A 41 5.15 12.92 -6.22
CA LEU A 41 5.97 12.68 -5.03
C LEU A 41 7.31 12.00 -5.39
N VAL A 42 7.28 11.02 -6.31
CA VAL A 42 8.50 10.38 -6.81
C VAL A 42 9.39 11.37 -7.55
N ASN A 43 8.80 12.24 -8.39
CA ASN A 43 9.54 13.27 -9.11
C ASN A 43 10.28 14.21 -8.16
N GLU A 44 9.61 14.72 -7.12
CA GLU A 44 10.23 15.58 -6.09
C GLU A 44 11.41 14.88 -5.40
N ILE A 45 11.26 13.60 -5.05
CA ILE A 45 12.34 12.82 -4.41
C ILE A 45 13.54 12.66 -5.35
N VAL A 46 13.29 12.45 -6.65
CA VAL A 46 14.34 12.29 -7.67
C VAL A 46 15.04 13.62 -7.95
N GLU A 47 14.30 14.73 -8.01
CA GLU A 47 14.85 16.07 -8.18
C GLU A 47 15.74 16.47 -6.99
N ASP A 48 15.33 16.15 -5.76
CA ASP A 48 16.10 16.42 -4.54
C ASP A 48 17.38 15.56 -4.43
N ARG A 49 17.28 14.27 -4.71
CA ARG A 49 18.36 13.30 -4.43
C ARG A 49 19.24 12.96 -5.63
N GLY A 50 18.84 13.35 -6.83
CA GLY A 50 19.48 13.00 -8.09
C GLY A 50 19.04 11.63 -8.62
N GLU A 51 18.94 11.56 -9.95
CA GLU A 51 18.50 10.36 -10.64
C GLU A 51 19.52 9.21 -10.53
N SER A 52 19.06 8.04 -10.06
CA SER A 52 19.85 6.82 -10.11
C SER A 52 18.97 5.57 -10.10
N TYR A 53 19.47 4.49 -10.70
CA TYR A 53 18.80 3.19 -10.68
C TYR A 53 18.58 2.65 -9.26
N ALA A 54 19.53 2.91 -8.35
CA ALA A 54 19.43 2.52 -6.94
C ALA A 54 18.28 3.24 -6.23
N LEU A 55 18.09 4.53 -6.51
CA LEU A 55 16.97 5.31 -5.97
C LEU A 55 15.62 4.77 -6.49
N TYR A 56 15.52 4.52 -7.80
CA TYR A 56 14.30 3.93 -8.38
C TYR A 56 13.95 2.57 -7.77
N ASN A 57 14.93 1.68 -7.61
CA ASN A 57 14.69 0.38 -6.95
C ASN A 57 14.20 0.54 -5.51
N THR A 58 14.74 1.52 -4.78
CA THR A 58 14.33 1.82 -3.40
C THR A 58 12.88 2.30 -3.35
N ILE A 59 12.52 3.25 -4.21
CA ILE A 59 11.17 3.82 -4.29
C ILE A 59 10.17 2.74 -4.72
N LEU A 60 10.46 2.01 -5.79
CA LEU A 60 9.59 0.95 -6.30
C LEU A 60 9.38 -0.17 -5.25
N GLY A 61 10.43 -0.55 -4.53
CA GLY A 61 10.33 -1.50 -3.43
C GLY A 61 9.40 -1.03 -2.32
N ALA A 62 9.53 0.24 -1.90
CA ALA A 62 8.67 0.83 -0.87
C ALA A 62 7.19 0.92 -1.30
N LEU A 63 6.93 1.29 -2.55
CA LEU A 63 5.58 1.34 -3.12
C LEU A 63 4.95 -0.05 -3.21
N GLU A 64 5.71 -1.06 -3.65
CA GLU A 64 5.23 -2.44 -3.71
C GLU A 64 4.90 -3.00 -2.32
N CYS A 65 5.78 -2.78 -1.34
CA CYS A 65 5.51 -3.16 0.05
C CYS A 65 4.24 -2.47 0.58
N SER A 66 4.04 -1.19 0.26
CA SER A 66 2.84 -0.44 0.68
C SER A 66 1.56 -1.03 0.07
N LYS A 67 1.58 -1.38 -1.23
CA LYS A 67 0.48 -2.07 -1.91
C LYS A 67 0.12 -3.40 -1.23
N LEU A 68 1.14 -4.21 -0.93
CA LEU A 68 0.96 -5.51 -0.28
C LEU A 68 0.39 -5.38 1.14
N GLU A 69 0.82 -4.38 1.90
CA GLU A 69 0.27 -4.13 3.24
C GLU A 69 -1.19 -3.67 3.21
N ILE A 70 -1.58 -2.85 2.21
CA ILE A 70 -3.00 -2.50 1.97
C ILE A 70 -3.81 -3.75 1.69
N TYR A 71 -3.34 -4.60 0.76
CA TYR A 71 -4.05 -5.82 0.42
C TYR A 71 -4.20 -6.74 1.64
N ARG A 72 -3.09 -7.02 2.34
CA ARG A 72 -3.05 -7.93 3.49
C ARG A 72 -3.92 -7.45 4.67
N ARG A 73 -3.93 -6.14 4.97
CA ARG A 73 -4.64 -5.62 6.16
C ARG A 73 -6.07 -5.17 5.88
N MET A 74 -6.36 -4.70 4.67
CA MET A 74 -7.63 -4.05 4.35
C MET A 74 -8.49 -4.91 3.43
N VAL A 75 -7.89 -5.53 2.41
CA VAL A 75 -8.63 -6.29 1.39
C VAL A 75 -8.84 -7.73 1.82
N ALA A 76 -7.80 -8.41 2.29
CA ALA A 76 -7.87 -9.83 2.65
C ALA A 76 -8.96 -10.14 3.69
N PRO A 77 -9.15 -9.37 4.78
CA PRO A 77 -10.25 -9.65 5.72
C PRO A 77 -11.64 -9.53 5.09
N TYR A 78 -11.82 -8.62 4.13
CA TYR A 78 -13.07 -8.50 3.39
C TYR A 78 -13.28 -9.71 2.46
N GLU A 79 -12.22 -10.17 1.80
CA GLU A 79 -12.26 -11.35 0.93
C GLU A 79 -12.53 -12.64 1.72
N ASP A 80 -11.95 -12.79 2.91
CA ASP A 80 -12.22 -13.91 3.83
C ASP A 80 -13.72 -13.98 4.19
N GLU A 81 -14.35 -12.83 4.46
CA GLU A 81 -15.80 -12.77 4.71
C GLU A 81 -16.62 -13.08 3.46
N LYS A 82 -16.17 -12.64 2.28
CA LYS A 82 -16.82 -12.97 1.01
C LYS A 82 -16.68 -14.44 0.65
N GLN A 83 -15.56 -15.07 0.99
CA GLN A 83 -15.33 -16.50 0.82
C GLN A 83 -16.32 -17.32 1.67
N LYS A 84 -16.56 -16.91 2.93
CA LYS A 84 -17.58 -17.55 3.79
C LYS A 84 -18.99 -17.41 3.22
N GLN A 85 -19.30 -16.27 2.60
CA GLN A 85 -20.63 -15.98 2.05
C GLN A 85 -20.90 -16.68 0.71
N ASN A 86 -19.91 -16.68 -0.19
CA ASN A 86 -20.09 -17.04 -1.60
C ASN A 86 -19.35 -18.33 -1.98
N GLY A 87 -18.59 -18.91 -1.07
CA GLY A 87 -17.65 -19.99 -1.35
C GLY A 87 -16.30 -19.49 -1.85
N ASP A 88 -15.32 -20.39 -1.88
CA ASP A 88 -13.97 -20.13 -2.38
C ASP A 88 -13.81 -20.64 -3.82
N VAL A 89 -12.94 -19.97 -4.57
CA VAL A 89 -12.48 -20.40 -5.90
C VAL A 89 -11.39 -21.46 -5.77
N PHE A 90 -10.54 -21.37 -4.75
CA PHE A 90 -9.44 -22.31 -4.56
C PHE A 90 -9.91 -23.60 -3.87
N LYS A 91 -9.70 -24.74 -4.54
CA LYS A 91 -10.12 -26.06 -4.04
C LYS A 91 -9.20 -26.65 -2.96
N SER A 92 -8.00 -26.09 -2.81
CA SER A 92 -6.94 -26.57 -1.94
C SER A 92 -6.27 -25.44 -1.16
N ALA A 93 -7.02 -24.37 -0.85
CA ALA A 93 -6.50 -23.36 0.05
C ALA A 93 -6.11 -24.02 1.38
N LEU A 94 -4.97 -23.62 1.94
CA LEU A 94 -4.59 -24.09 3.27
C LEU A 94 -5.70 -23.71 4.24
N PRO A 95 -6.23 -24.66 5.03
CA PRO A 95 -7.23 -24.35 6.03
C PRO A 95 -6.66 -23.29 6.99
N PRO A 96 -7.48 -22.39 7.56
CA PRO A 96 -7.02 -21.35 8.48
C PRO A 96 -6.18 -21.89 9.66
N SER A 97 -6.37 -23.17 10.02
CA SER A 97 -5.60 -23.89 11.03
C SER A 97 -4.18 -24.29 10.63
N GLN A 98 -3.81 -24.21 9.34
CA GLN A 98 -2.47 -24.52 8.81
C GLN A 98 -1.65 -23.25 8.47
N THR A 99 -1.87 -22.17 9.22
CA THR A 99 -1.15 -20.90 9.05
C THR A 99 0.06 -20.77 9.98
N THR A 100 0.44 -21.84 10.69
CA THR A 100 1.64 -21.81 11.53
C THR A 100 2.88 -22.22 10.72
N LEU A 101 4.03 -21.63 11.06
CA LEU A 101 5.35 -21.94 10.45
C LEU A 101 5.70 -23.44 10.40
N LYS A 102 5.02 -24.29 11.19
CA LYS A 102 5.23 -25.74 11.22
C LYS A 102 4.63 -26.45 10.01
N ASP A 103 3.66 -25.83 9.33
CA ASP A 103 2.91 -26.43 8.23
C ASP A 103 3.51 -26.10 6.84
N PHE A 104 4.58 -25.29 6.81
CA PHE A 104 5.29 -24.85 5.59
C PHE A 104 6.69 -25.47 5.41
N ASN A 105 7.02 -26.51 6.18
CA ASN A 105 8.25 -27.30 6.04
C ASN A 105 7.95 -28.72 5.54
#